data_AF-A0A8S1LGW7-F1
#
_entry.id   AF-A0A8S1LGW7-F1
#
_cell.length_a   1.000
_cell.length_b   1.000
_cell.length_c   1.000
_cell.angle_alpha   90.00
_cell.angle_beta   90.00
_cell.angle_gamma   90.00
#
_symmetry.space_group_name_H-M   'P 1'
#
loop_
_entity.id
_entity.type
_entity.pdbx_description
1 polymer ?
#
loop_
_entity_poly.entity_id
_entity_poly.type
_entity_poly.pdbx_seq_one_letter_code
_entity_poly.pdbx_strand_id
1 'polypeptide(L)'
;MGTQQQKAPQSKQISQFQIEVACLKVKGYVELNRDRRTNQALMKEKALNEMLRSPSRIKVEEYQKFQQLVQDVRFIETCNIVIRYCDIVKDQSIRIFRCGGDHSKISDVMTYIESILFAADNLNLEQVMEFKDLMIFYFGPGFNDTSKLMNVDQELKLLYQNPLPNAYEVNEFKSMDSAKNKQMLQVATQNNIIIMLCYFLL
;
A
#
# COMPACT_ATOMS: atom_id res chain seq x y z
N MET A 1 -33.37 14.57 -43.62
CA MET A 1 -33.25 13.77 -42.37
C MET A 1 -31.88 13.11 -42.39
N GLY A 2 -30.90 13.67 -41.69
CA GLY A 2 -29.54 13.12 -41.63
C GLY A 2 -29.43 12.14 -40.46
N THR A 3 -29.22 10.87 -40.77
CA THR A 3 -28.90 9.83 -39.79
C THR A 3 -27.54 10.16 -39.16
N GLN A 4 -27.54 10.60 -37.91
CA GLN A 4 -26.33 10.68 -37.09
C GLN A 4 -25.83 9.25 -36.87
N GLN A 5 -24.70 8.90 -37.50
CA GLN A 5 -23.95 7.70 -37.14
C GLN A 5 -23.52 7.82 -35.68
N GLN A 6 -24.08 6.96 -34.82
CA GLN A 6 -23.56 6.74 -33.47
C GLN A 6 -22.11 6.27 -33.61
N LYS A 7 -21.14 7.10 -33.22
CA LYS A 7 -19.75 6.67 -33.02
C LYS A 7 -19.80 5.56 -31.98
N ALA A 8 -19.37 4.35 -32.37
CA ALA A 8 -19.12 3.27 -31.42
C ALA A 8 -18.23 3.79 -30.28
N PRO A 9 -18.49 3.42 -29.01
CA PRO A 9 -17.65 3.84 -27.91
C PRO A 9 -16.22 3.37 -28.20
N GLN A 10 -15.30 4.34 -28.33
CA GLN A 10 -13.88 4.04 -28.44
C GLN A 10 -13.50 3.20 -27.22
N SER A 11 -13.14 1.94 -27.43
CA SER A 11 -12.61 1.09 -26.36
C SER A 11 -11.46 1.85 -25.72
N LYS A 12 -11.56 2.13 -24.42
CA LYS A 12 -10.48 2.77 -23.68
C LYS A 12 -9.32 1.78 -23.61
N GLN A 13 -8.35 1.92 -24.51
CA GLN A 13 -7.25 0.98 -24.61
C GLN A 13 -6.09 1.50 -23.76
N ILE A 14 -5.87 0.86 -22.61
CA ILE A 14 -4.55 0.85 -21.99
C ILE A 14 -3.76 -0.32 -22.59
N SER A 15 -2.47 -0.14 -22.82
CA SER A 15 -1.60 -1.24 -23.26
C SER A 15 -1.14 -2.08 -22.07
N GLN A 16 -0.78 -3.33 -22.33
CA GLN A 16 -0.12 -4.19 -21.34
C GLN A 16 1.10 -3.49 -20.72
N PHE A 17 1.92 -2.86 -21.56
CA PHE A 17 3.12 -2.14 -21.13
C PHE A 17 2.78 -0.98 -20.18
N GLN A 18 1.68 -0.25 -20.40
CA GLN A 18 1.24 0.81 -19.49
C GLN A 18 0.87 0.27 -18.11
N ILE A 19 0.22 -0.91 -18.04
CA ILE A 19 -0.10 -1.57 -16.76
C ILE A 19 1.18 -1.96 -16.02
N GLU A 20 2.12 -2.57 -16.74
CA GLU A 20 3.40 -3.02 -16.16
C GLU A 20 4.23 -1.85 -15.65
N VAL A 21 4.38 -0.79 -16.46
CA VAL A 21 5.10 0.43 -16.07
C VAL A 21 4.43 1.09 -14.87
N ALA A 22 3.09 1.14 -14.82
CA ALA A 22 2.38 1.71 -13.69
C ALA A 22 2.64 0.90 -12.41
N CYS A 23 2.61 -0.44 -12.46
CA CYS A 23 2.92 -1.29 -11.33
C CYS A 23 4.38 -1.13 -10.85
N LEU A 24 5.33 -1.05 -11.79
CA LEU A 24 6.75 -0.84 -11.47
C LEU A 24 6.99 0.53 -10.81
N LYS A 25 6.33 1.58 -11.30
CA LYS A 25 6.38 2.92 -10.70
C LYS A 25 5.83 2.88 -9.27
N VAL A 26 4.62 2.35 -9.09
CA VAL A 26 4.01 2.24 -7.75
C VAL A 26 4.94 1.49 -6.81
N LYS A 27 5.43 0.31 -7.22
CA LYS A 27 6.33 -0.50 -6.43
C LYS A 27 7.57 0.27 -5.97
N GLY A 28 8.31 0.88 -6.89
CA GLY A 28 9.54 1.61 -6.54
C GLY A 28 9.31 2.78 -5.60
N TYR A 29 8.23 3.54 -5.79
CA TYR A 29 7.89 4.66 -4.90
C TYR A 29 7.38 4.21 -3.52
N VAL A 30 6.61 3.12 -3.48
CA VAL A 30 6.12 2.54 -2.22
C VAL A 30 7.29 1.93 -1.43
N GLU A 31 8.24 1.25 -2.08
CA GLU A 31 9.47 0.75 -1.46
C GLU A 31 10.29 1.88 -0.83
N LEU A 32 10.54 2.96 -1.58
CA LEU A 32 11.27 4.12 -1.08
C LEU A 32 10.59 4.74 0.16
N ASN A 33 9.27 4.92 0.11
CA ASN A 33 8.51 5.49 1.22
C ASN A 33 8.44 4.56 2.43
N ARG A 34 8.30 3.25 2.22
CA ARG A 34 8.39 2.24 3.26
C ARG A 34 9.72 2.31 3.98
N ASP A 35 10.83 2.35 3.24
CA ASP A 35 12.18 2.37 3.81
C ASP A 35 12.43 3.65 4.61
N ARG A 36 12.02 4.80 4.07
CA ARG A 36 12.06 6.07 4.79
C ARG A 36 11.25 6.03 6.07
N ARG A 37 10.02 5.49 6.02
CA ARG A 37 9.14 5.35 7.18
C ARG A 37 9.69 4.39 8.23
N THR A 38 10.31 3.30 7.79
CA THR A 38 10.98 2.31 8.66
C THR A 38 12.11 2.96 9.44
N ASN A 39 12.95 3.75 8.78
CA ASN A 39 14.02 4.49 9.46
C ASN A 39 13.47 5.51 10.48
N GLN A 40 12.37 6.20 10.15
CA GLN A 40 11.70 7.09 11.09
C GLN A 40 11.12 6.35 12.29
N ALA A 41 10.50 5.19 12.09
CA ALA A 41 9.97 4.36 13.15
C ALA A 41 11.08 3.89 14.11
N LEU A 42 12.22 3.44 13.57
CA LEU A 42 13.38 3.02 14.38
C LEU A 42 13.94 4.17 15.22
N MET A 43 14.02 5.39 14.68
CA MET A 43 14.45 6.56 15.46
C MET A 43 13.46 6.90 16.59
N LYS A 44 12.15 6.83 16.32
CA LYS A 44 11.10 7.05 17.33
C LYS A 44 11.11 5.97 18.41
N GLU A 45 11.34 4.70 18.02
CA GLU A 45 11.46 3.58 18.95
C GLU A 45 12.65 3.76 19.89
N LYS A 46 13.80 4.19 19.36
CA LYS A 46 14.98 4.51 20.19
C LYS A 46 14.67 5.62 21.20
N ALA A 47 14.05 6.71 20.75
CA ALA A 47 13.67 7.82 21.63
C ALA A 47 12.67 7.39 22.71
N LEU A 48 11.70 6.54 22.35
CA LEU A 48 10.74 5.98 23.32
C LEU A 48 11.43 5.09 24.35
N ASN A 49 12.39 4.25 23.94
CA ASN A 49 13.16 3.44 24.87
C ASN A 49 13.99 4.29 25.85
N GLU A 50 14.53 5.42 25.41
CA GLU A 50 15.21 6.38 26.27
C GLU A 50 14.23 7.02 27.28
N MET A 51 13.03 7.41 26.83
CA MET A 51 11.97 7.93 27.71
C MET A 51 11.55 6.93 28.79
N LEU A 52 11.40 5.65 28.42
CA LEU A 52 11.00 4.58 29.35
C LEU A 52 12.06 4.28 30.42
N ARG A 53 13.33 4.56 30.13
CA ARG A 53 14.47 4.39 31.05
C ARG A 53 14.76 5.65 31.87
N SER A 54 14.18 6.79 31.51
CA SER A 54 14.37 8.04 32.23
C SER A 54 13.77 7.97 33.65
N PRO A 55 14.41 8.59 34.66
CA PRO A 55 13.83 8.70 35.99
C PRO A 55 12.61 9.64 36.04
N SER A 56 12.50 10.59 35.10
CA SER A 56 11.39 11.55 35.00
C SER A 56 10.45 11.18 33.84
N ARG A 57 9.59 10.19 34.06
CA ARG A 57 8.68 9.65 33.04
C ARG A 57 7.40 10.44 32.91
N ILE A 58 7.05 10.82 31.68
CA ILE A 58 5.79 11.49 31.36
C ILE A 58 4.92 10.51 30.56
N LYS A 59 3.97 9.84 31.25
CA LYS A 59 3.13 8.78 30.65
C LYS A 59 2.33 9.24 29.43
N VAL A 60 1.94 10.51 29.39
CA VAL A 60 1.19 11.09 28.26
C VAL A 60 2.06 11.13 27.01
N GLU A 61 3.32 11.56 27.13
CA GLU A 61 4.27 11.60 26.01
C GLU A 61 4.64 10.21 25.53
N GLU A 62 4.83 9.25 26.46
CA GLU A 62 5.04 7.84 26.12
C GLU A 62 3.88 7.30 25.27
N TYR A 63 2.64 7.54 25.70
CA TYR A 63 1.45 7.09 24.99
C TYR A 63 1.35 7.69 23.58
N GLN A 64 1.62 8.99 23.44
CA GLN A 64 1.66 9.63 22.12
C GLN A 64 2.73 9.03 21.20
N LYS A 65 3.91 8.71 21.74
CA LYS A 65 4.98 8.04 20.97
C LYS A 65 4.60 6.64 20.55
N PHE A 66 3.93 5.87 21.42
CA PHE A 66 3.39 4.57 21.05
C PHE A 66 2.35 4.68 19.93
N GLN A 67 1.41 5.62 20.00
CA GLN A 67 0.43 5.84 18.93
C GLN A 67 1.11 6.15 17.58
N GLN A 68 2.13 7.01 17.58
CA GLN A 68 2.89 7.32 16.38
C GLN A 68 3.59 6.09 15.78
N LEU A 69 4.14 5.22 16.63
CA LEU A 69 4.78 3.98 16.18
C LEU A 69 3.77 3.00 15.58
N VAL A 70 2.60 2.82 16.20
CA VAL A 70 1.55 1.95 15.64
C VAL A 70 1.10 2.45 14.26
N GLN A 71 0.97 3.77 14.07
CA GLN A 71 0.67 4.35 12.76
C GLN A 71 1.78 4.09 11.74
N ASP A 72 3.05 4.24 12.14
CA ASP A 72 4.18 3.96 11.23
C ASP A 72 4.22 2.46 10.85
N VAL A 73 3.90 1.54 11.78
CA VAL A 73 3.82 0.10 11.51
C VAL A 73 2.70 -0.21 10.51
N ARG A 74 1.48 0.28 10.73
CA ARG A 74 0.36 0.10 9.78
C ARG A 74 0.69 0.61 8.37
N PHE A 75 1.38 1.75 8.30
CA PHE A 75 1.84 2.30 7.02
C PHE A 75 2.83 1.34 6.34
N ILE A 76 3.81 0.82 7.08
CA ILE A 76 4.81 -0.12 6.54
C ILE A 76 4.16 -1.43 6.08
N GLU A 77 3.22 -1.98 6.87
CA GLU A 77 2.45 -3.17 6.51
C GLU A 77 1.63 -2.94 5.23
N THR A 78 0.96 -1.80 5.13
CA THR A 78 0.23 -1.41 3.92
C THR A 78 1.15 -1.33 2.70
N CYS A 79 2.34 -0.72 2.84
CA CYS A 79 3.33 -0.69 1.77
C CYS A 79 3.73 -2.11 1.32
N ASN A 80 3.96 -3.04 2.25
CA ASN A 80 4.33 -4.42 1.91
C ASN A 80 3.21 -5.15 1.15
N ILE A 81 1.95 -4.96 1.55
CA ILE A 81 0.79 -5.50 0.85
C ILE A 81 0.70 -4.94 -0.57
N VAL A 82 0.83 -3.61 -0.73
CA VAL A 82 0.77 -2.95 -2.04
C VAL A 82 1.89 -3.42 -2.96
N ILE A 83 3.13 -3.53 -2.46
CA ILE A 83 4.27 -4.04 -3.24
C ILE A 83 3.97 -5.44 -3.79
N ARG A 84 3.50 -6.35 -2.93
CA ARG A 84 3.10 -7.71 -3.30
C ARG A 84 2.00 -7.71 -4.37
N TYR A 85 1.01 -6.84 -4.23
CA TYR A 85 -0.11 -6.75 -5.17
C TYR A 85 0.30 -6.14 -6.50
N CYS A 86 1.22 -5.18 -6.52
CA CYS A 86 1.81 -4.67 -7.75
C CYS A 86 2.54 -5.76 -8.53
N ASP A 87 3.27 -6.66 -7.85
CA ASP A 87 3.92 -7.79 -8.53
C ASP A 87 2.88 -8.75 -9.14
N ILE A 88 1.83 -9.11 -8.41
CA ILE A 88 0.75 -9.98 -8.92
C ILE A 88 0.02 -9.33 -10.11
N VAL A 89 -0.35 -8.06 -9.99
CA VAL A 89 -1.05 -7.32 -11.06
C VAL A 89 -0.16 -7.19 -12.31
N LYS A 90 1.14 -6.95 -12.12
CA LYS A 90 2.12 -6.92 -13.22
C LYS A 90 2.22 -8.29 -13.90
N ASP A 91 2.32 -9.38 -13.14
CA ASP A 91 2.42 -10.73 -13.69
C ASP A 91 1.14 -11.16 -14.44
N GLN A 92 0.00 -10.58 -14.08
CA GLN A 92 -1.29 -10.80 -14.75
C GLN A 92 -1.64 -9.69 -15.78
N SER A 93 -0.68 -8.81 -16.15
CA SER A 93 -0.89 -7.66 -17.04
C SER A 93 -1.56 -8.04 -18.37
N ILE A 94 -1.16 -9.18 -18.96
CA ILE A 94 -1.71 -9.70 -20.22
C ILE A 94 -3.20 -10.01 -20.08
N ARG A 95 -3.63 -10.61 -18.97
CA ARG A 95 -5.04 -10.94 -18.72
C ARG A 95 -5.86 -9.68 -18.51
N ILE A 96 -5.33 -8.73 -17.75
CA ILE A 96 -5.96 -7.42 -17.53
C ILE A 96 -6.13 -6.72 -18.87
N PHE A 97 -5.09 -6.65 -19.70
CA PHE A 97 -5.17 -6.07 -21.04
C PHE A 97 -6.24 -6.75 -21.92
N ARG A 98 -6.27 -8.09 -21.92
CA ARG A 98 -7.21 -8.89 -22.72
C ARG A 98 -8.66 -8.82 -22.25
N CYS A 99 -8.92 -8.39 -21.02
CA CYS A 99 -10.31 -8.29 -20.53
C CYS A 99 -11.06 -7.14 -21.22
N GLY A 100 -10.35 -6.14 -21.74
CA GLY A 100 -10.92 -5.03 -22.50
C GLY A 100 -11.77 -4.08 -21.65
N GLY A 101 -11.45 -3.96 -20.36
CA GLY A 101 -12.20 -3.16 -19.39
C GLY A 101 -13.36 -3.91 -18.70
N ASP A 102 -13.61 -5.16 -19.07
CA ASP A 102 -14.59 -6.02 -18.40
C ASP A 102 -13.97 -6.72 -17.19
N HIS A 103 -14.18 -6.14 -16.00
CA HIS A 103 -13.64 -6.66 -14.73
C HIS A 103 -14.20 -8.04 -14.33
N SER A 104 -15.35 -8.46 -14.89
CA SER A 104 -15.93 -9.78 -14.59
C SER A 104 -15.05 -10.95 -15.07
N LYS A 105 -14.22 -10.73 -16.09
CA LYS A 105 -13.31 -11.73 -16.68
C LYS A 105 -12.03 -11.96 -15.89
N ILE A 106 -11.75 -11.08 -14.91
CA ILE A 106 -10.53 -11.10 -14.10
C ILE A 106 -10.87 -10.95 -12.61
N SER A 107 -12.01 -11.50 -12.20
CA SER A 107 -12.52 -11.37 -10.82
C SER A 107 -11.53 -11.83 -9.75
N ASP A 108 -10.69 -12.82 -10.05
CA ASP A 108 -9.59 -13.30 -9.21
C ASP A 108 -8.47 -12.26 -9.02
N VAL A 109 -8.26 -11.39 -10.01
CA VAL A 109 -7.24 -10.33 -9.98
C VAL A 109 -7.80 -9.04 -9.39
N MET A 110 -9.12 -8.83 -9.46
CA MET A 110 -9.77 -7.61 -9.00
C MET A 110 -9.53 -7.33 -7.52
N THR A 111 -9.44 -8.35 -6.67
CA THR A 111 -9.11 -8.19 -5.25
C THR A 111 -7.81 -7.41 -5.05
N TYR A 112 -6.78 -7.70 -5.84
CA TYR A 112 -5.48 -7.02 -5.75
C TYR A 112 -5.56 -5.59 -6.28
N ILE A 113 -6.24 -5.38 -7.40
CA ILE A 113 -6.43 -4.05 -7.99
C ILE A 113 -7.20 -3.15 -7.03
N GLU A 114 -8.38 -3.58 -6.58
CA GLU A 114 -9.22 -2.83 -5.64
C GLU A 114 -8.50 -2.55 -4.32
N SER A 115 -7.67 -3.48 -3.84
CA SER A 115 -6.84 -3.26 -2.65
C SER A 115 -5.78 -2.18 -2.85
N ILE A 116 -5.14 -2.11 -4.03
CA ILE A 116 -4.22 -1.00 -4.37
C ILE A 116 -4.99 0.33 -4.44
N LEU A 117 -6.19 0.33 -5.03
CA LEU A 117 -7.04 1.53 -5.09
C LEU A 117 -7.43 2.02 -3.69
N PHE A 118 -7.80 1.10 -2.80
CA PHE A 118 -8.11 1.40 -1.41
C PHE A 118 -6.88 1.92 -0.66
N ALA A 119 -5.71 1.32 -0.89
CA ALA A 119 -4.47 1.80 -0.29
C ALA A 119 -4.07 3.20 -0.78
N ALA A 120 -4.46 3.61 -2.00
CA ALA A 120 -4.15 4.93 -2.56
C ALA A 120 -4.64 6.06 -1.65
N ASP A 121 -5.88 5.95 -1.15
CA ASP A 121 -6.49 6.98 -0.30
C ASP A 121 -5.86 7.04 1.10
N ASN A 122 -5.26 5.94 1.55
CA ASN A 122 -4.64 5.83 2.87
C ASN A 122 -3.14 6.17 2.88
N LEU A 123 -2.42 5.82 1.81
CA LEU A 123 -1.00 6.12 1.64
C LEU A 123 -0.77 7.55 1.16
N ASN A 124 -1.73 8.11 0.39
CA ASN A 124 -1.67 9.45 -0.19
C ASN A 124 -0.34 9.70 -0.95
N LEU A 125 0.10 8.70 -1.71
CA LEU A 125 1.29 8.76 -2.56
C LEU A 125 0.86 9.01 -4.00
N GLU A 126 1.45 10.03 -4.63
CA GLU A 126 1.10 10.49 -5.99
C GLU A 126 1.10 9.34 -7.02
N GLN A 127 2.11 8.46 -6.97
CA GLN A 127 2.23 7.37 -7.94
C GLN A 127 1.16 6.28 -7.76
N VAL A 128 0.68 6.09 -6.52
CA VAL A 128 -0.45 5.19 -6.24
C VAL A 128 -1.75 5.82 -6.73
N MET A 129 -1.89 7.14 -6.61
CA MET A 129 -3.02 7.90 -7.16
C MET A 129 -3.02 7.88 -8.69
N GLU A 130 -1.88 8.04 -9.36
CA GLU A 130 -1.76 7.90 -10.82
C GLU A 130 -2.20 6.51 -11.29
N PHE A 131 -1.82 5.46 -10.56
CA PHE A 131 -2.29 4.10 -10.83
C PHE A 131 -3.80 3.98 -10.64
N LYS A 132 -4.34 4.59 -9.58
CA LYS A 132 -5.79 4.64 -9.34
C LYS A 132 -6.53 5.32 -10.49
N ASP A 133 -6.05 6.46 -10.96
CA ASP A 133 -6.63 7.19 -12.08
C ASP A 133 -6.57 6.37 -13.37
N LEU A 134 -5.47 5.66 -13.63
CA LEU A 134 -5.33 4.76 -14.79
C LEU A 134 -6.35 3.63 -14.75
N MET A 135 -6.56 3.00 -13.59
CA MET A 135 -7.51 1.90 -13.42
C MET A 135 -8.97 2.39 -13.50
N ILE A 136 -9.29 3.56 -12.95
CA ILE A 136 -10.60 4.21 -13.09
C ILE A 136 -10.85 4.58 -14.56
N PHE A 137 -9.82 5.08 -15.26
CA PHE A 137 -9.93 5.32 -16.68
C PHE A 137 -10.29 4.03 -17.43
N TYR A 138 -9.61 2.92 -17.12
CA TYR A 138 -9.78 1.64 -17.82
C TYR A 138 -11.10 0.91 -17.50
N PHE A 139 -11.43 0.70 -16.23
CA PHE A 139 -12.61 -0.05 -15.81
C PHE A 139 -13.86 0.82 -15.65
N GLY A 140 -13.71 2.14 -15.59
CA GLY A 140 -14.80 3.10 -15.51
C GLY A 140 -14.99 3.73 -14.12
N PRO A 141 -15.95 4.68 -14.02
CA PRO A 141 -16.11 5.53 -12.83
C PRO A 141 -16.60 4.79 -11.58
N GLY A 142 -17.09 3.54 -11.70
CA GLY A 142 -17.51 2.72 -10.56
C GLY A 142 -16.38 2.45 -9.55
N PHE A 143 -15.12 2.58 -9.97
CA PHE A 143 -13.94 2.39 -9.14
C PHE A 143 -13.42 3.66 -8.46
N ASN A 144 -14.08 4.80 -8.65
CA ASN A 144 -13.64 6.08 -8.07
C ASN A 144 -13.86 6.14 -6.55
N ASP A 145 -14.97 5.56 -6.10
CA ASP A 145 -15.35 5.53 -4.68
C ASP A 145 -14.84 4.25 -4.01
N THR A 146 -13.72 4.38 -3.29
CA THR A 146 -13.06 3.25 -2.62
C THR A 146 -13.89 2.63 -1.50
N SER A 147 -14.86 3.38 -0.95
CA SER A 147 -15.79 2.88 0.07
C SER A 147 -16.76 1.82 -0.48
N LYS A 148 -16.97 1.80 -1.79
CA LYS A 148 -17.88 0.88 -2.49
C LYS A 148 -17.18 -0.35 -3.08
N LEU A 149 -15.86 -0.45 -2.93
CA LEU A 149 -15.10 -1.58 -3.44
C LEU A 149 -15.38 -2.84 -2.62
N MET A 150 -15.90 -3.86 -3.29
CA MET A 150 -16.39 -5.08 -2.64
C MET A 150 -15.27 -6.08 -2.35
N ASN A 151 -14.21 -6.08 -3.16
CA ASN A 151 -13.17 -7.11 -3.16
C ASN A 151 -11.87 -6.64 -2.49
N VAL A 152 -11.89 -5.57 -1.71
CA VAL A 152 -10.69 -5.13 -0.97
C VAL A 152 -10.32 -6.17 0.10
N ASP A 153 -9.02 -6.47 0.18
CA ASP A 153 -8.44 -7.40 1.13
C ASP A 153 -8.83 -7.09 2.58
N GLN A 154 -9.19 -8.12 3.32
CA GLN A 154 -9.58 -8.00 4.73
C GLN A 154 -8.41 -7.54 5.61
N GLU A 155 -7.18 -8.00 5.37
CA GLU A 155 -5.98 -7.57 6.09
C GLU A 155 -5.85 -6.05 5.98
N LEU A 156 -5.97 -5.52 4.77
CA LEU A 156 -5.86 -4.09 4.51
C LEU A 156 -7.02 -3.28 5.13
N LYS A 157 -8.25 -3.81 5.10
CA LYS A 157 -9.40 -3.17 5.79
C LYS A 157 -9.19 -3.09 7.30
N LEU A 158 -8.64 -4.15 7.91
CA LEU A 158 -8.38 -4.20 9.35
C LEU A 158 -7.36 -3.14 9.79
N LEU A 159 -6.31 -2.91 9.00
CA LEU A 159 -5.30 -1.88 9.28
C LEU A 159 -5.89 -0.46 9.40
N TYR A 160 -6.97 -0.19 8.67
CA TYR A 160 -7.61 1.13 8.60
C TYR A 160 -9.03 1.16 9.17
N GLN A 161 -9.44 0.12 9.91
CA GLN A 161 -10.75 0.09 10.58
C GLN A 161 -10.90 1.26 11.57
N ASN A 162 -9.81 1.62 12.25
CA ASN A 162 -9.74 2.78 13.13
C ASN A 162 -8.74 3.80 12.56
N PRO A 163 -9.14 5.06 12.29
CA PRO A 163 -8.24 6.07 11.72
C PRO A 163 -7.09 6.44 12.67
N LEU A 164 -7.30 6.27 13.98
CA LEU A 164 -6.28 6.43 15.01
C LEU A 164 -6.12 5.10 15.77
N PRO A 165 -4.88 4.76 16.19
CA PRO A 165 -4.65 3.60 17.05
C PRO A 165 -5.45 3.72 18.34
N ASN A 166 -6.24 2.69 18.64
CA ASN A 166 -7.02 2.63 19.87
C ASN A 166 -6.11 2.21 21.05
N ALA A 167 -6.63 2.34 22.28
CA ALA A 167 -5.86 2.00 23.47
C ALA A 167 -5.46 0.51 23.53
N TYR A 168 -6.26 -0.37 22.91
CA TYR A 168 -5.95 -1.79 22.83
C TYR A 168 -4.70 -2.04 21.97
N GLU A 169 -4.65 -1.48 20.77
CA GLU A 169 -3.53 -1.62 19.83
C GLU A 169 -2.23 -1.03 20.38
N VAL A 170 -2.34 0.10 21.08
CA VAL A 170 -1.20 0.72 21.77
C VAL A 170 -0.69 -0.19 22.90
N ASN A 171 -1.60 -0.79 23.68
CA ASN A 171 -1.24 -1.71 24.76
C ASN A 171 -0.67 -3.02 24.23
N GLU A 172 -1.22 -3.54 23.13
CA GLU A 172 -0.72 -4.73 22.44
C GLU A 172 0.71 -4.48 21.94
N PHE A 173 0.94 -3.37 21.23
CA PHE A 173 2.27 -2.97 20.77
C PHE A 173 3.26 -2.76 21.93
N LYS A 174 2.80 -2.21 23.06
CA LYS A 174 3.60 -2.06 24.28
C LYS A 174 3.95 -3.40 24.93
N SER A 175 3.07 -4.40 24.82
CA SER A 175 3.25 -5.75 25.37
C SER A 175 4.06 -6.68 24.47
N MET A 176 4.14 -6.36 23.17
CA MET A 176 5.05 -7.04 22.24
C MET A 176 6.49 -6.73 22.62
N ASP A 177 7.24 -7.77 22.99
CA ASP A 177 8.65 -7.69 23.34
C ASP A 177 9.46 -6.91 22.29
N SER A 178 10.36 -6.03 22.74
CA SER A 178 11.18 -5.16 21.87
C SER A 178 12.01 -5.94 20.82
N ALA A 179 12.20 -7.25 21.01
CA ALA A 179 12.87 -8.14 20.08
C ALA A 179 12.02 -8.46 18.83
N LYS A 180 10.70 -8.64 18.98
CA LYS A 180 9.77 -8.88 17.86
C LYS A 180 9.50 -7.61 17.07
N ASN A 181 9.41 -6.45 17.73
CA ASN A 181 9.28 -5.14 17.08
C ASN A 181 10.50 -4.83 16.20
N LYS A 182 11.71 -5.13 16.70
CA LYS A 182 12.93 -5.08 15.87
C LYS A 182 12.89 -6.06 14.70
N GLN A 183 12.36 -7.26 14.87
CA GLN A 183 12.28 -8.25 13.79
C GLN A 183 11.30 -7.80 12.69
N MET A 184 10.13 -7.26 13.04
CA MET A 184 9.20 -6.68 12.06
C MET A 184 9.80 -5.49 11.30
N LEU A 185 10.58 -4.64 11.97
CA LEU A 185 11.29 -3.51 11.34
C LEU A 185 12.55 -3.94 10.55
N GLN A 186 13.21 -5.05 10.93
CA GLN A 186 14.43 -5.57 10.29
C GLN A 186 14.15 -6.48 9.09
N VAL A 187 13.03 -7.21 9.07
CA VAL A 187 12.62 -7.99 7.89
C VAL A 187 12.34 -7.08 6.68
N ALA A 188 11.92 -5.84 6.92
CA ALA A 188 11.81 -4.82 5.87
C ALA A 188 13.17 -4.37 5.29
N THR A 189 14.26 -4.50 6.05
CA THR A 189 15.61 -4.11 5.61
C THR A 189 16.37 -5.25 4.92
N GLN A 190 16.12 -6.51 5.29
CA GLN A 190 16.86 -7.67 4.74
C GLN A 190 16.53 -7.98 3.27
N ASN A 191 15.33 -7.64 2.78
CA ASN A 191 14.97 -7.86 1.37
C ASN A 191 15.64 -6.86 0.40
N ASN A 192 16.22 -5.77 0.90
CA ASN A 192 16.91 -4.76 0.07
C ASN A 192 18.41 -5.02 -0.14
N ILE A 193 19.04 -5.83 0.72
CA ILE A 193 20.45 -6.21 0.51
C ILE A 193 20.58 -7.16 -0.68
N ILE A 194 19.55 -7.97 -0.96
CA ILE A 194 19.54 -8.89 -2.11
C ILE A 194 19.26 -8.12 -3.41
N ILE A 195 18.39 -7.10 -3.41
CA ILE A 195 18.07 -6.33 -4.63
C ILE A 195 19.21 -5.35 -5.01
N MET A 196 19.89 -4.73 -4.03
CA MET A 196 21.08 -3.92 -4.34
C MET A 196 22.25 -4.75 -4.88
N LEU A 197 22.40 -6.00 -4.46
CA LEU A 197 23.43 -6.89 -5.02
C LEU A 197 23.14 -7.34 -6.45
N CYS A 198 21.86 -7.38 -6.87
CA CYS A 198 21.50 -7.72 -8.25
C CYS A 198 21.68 -6.57 -9.24
N TYR A 199 21.62 -5.31 -8.81
CA TYR A 199 21.86 -4.14 -9.68
C TYR A 199 23.34 -3.76 -9.85
N PHE A 200 24.24 -4.36 -9.06
CA PHE A 200 25.69 -4.11 -9.15
C PHE A 200 26.47 -5.19 -9.93
N LEU A 201 25.77 -6.22 -10.44
CA LEU A 201 26.34 -7.35 -11.18
C LEU A 201 25.78 -7.52 -12.61
N LEU A 202 25.08 -6.50 -13.14
CA LEU A 202 24.68 -6.35 -14.54
C LEU A 202 25.20 -5.01 -15.07
#